data_AF-A0A954LAJ2-F1
#
_entry.id   AF-A0A954LAJ2-F1
#
_cell.length_a   1.000
_cell.length_b   1.000
_cell.length_c   1.000
_cell.angle_alpha   90.00
_cell.angle_beta   90.00
_cell.angle_gamma   90.00
#
_symmetry.space_group_name_H-M   'P 1'
#
loop_
_entity.id
_entity.type
_entity.pdbx_description
1 polymer ?
#
loop_
_entity_poly.entity_id
_entity_poly.type
_entity_poly.pdbx_seq_one_letter_code
_entity_poly.pdbx_strand_id
1 'polypeptide(L)'
;MADHGNTTKAPKQQISKQGVHTARKPNVFHERLGTLTWYQACQMLGDDGQKLIRGGAAKFDIESDRDVYLGGDLLRVRVEDPGMRDGVAIATLTLYSGRKKQLLGGCDQCEVPCEHLGAALEFLLTAKSELGLAMPPDESVPLENLTPDELLERAIDERRQRAEKESIHVKSMDRETPWSDYIVTSRHSGRSYRV
;
A
#
# COMPACT_ATOMS: atom_id res chain seq x y z
N MET A 1 -40.38 65.54 -1.97
CA MET A 1 -40.18 64.71 -3.17
C MET A 1 -38.76 64.17 -3.15
N ALA A 2 -38.57 62.99 -2.58
CA ALA A 2 -37.43 62.09 -2.78
C ALA A 2 -37.64 60.92 -1.80
N ASP A 3 -38.05 59.76 -2.33
CA ASP A 3 -38.15 58.50 -1.58
C ASP A 3 -37.14 57.54 -2.23
N HIS A 4 -36.10 57.18 -1.48
CA HIS A 4 -35.02 56.30 -1.93
C HIS A 4 -35.34 54.86 -1.51
N GLY A 5 -35.99 54.12 -2.41
CA GLY A 5 -36.15 52.67 -2.29
C GLY A 5 -34.86 51.92 -2.64
N ASN A 6 -34.18 51.40 -1.63
CA ASN A 6 -32.99 50.55 -1.77
C ASN A 6 -33.40 49.07 -1.84
N THR A 7 -33.24 48.43 -2.99
CA THR A 7 -33.55 46.99 -3.19
C THR A 7 -32.28 46.16 -3.08
N THR A 8 -32.10 45.48 -1.96
CA THR A 8 -31.01 44.53 -1.69
C THR A 8 -31.18 43.26 -2.52
N LYS A 9 -30.23 42.97 -3.44
CA LYS A 9 -30.17 41.70 -4.18
C LYS A 9 -29.43 40.64 -3.34
N ALA A 10 -30.07 39.49 -3.11
CA ALA A 10 -29.47 38.32 -2.46
C ALA A 10 -28.44 37.63 -3.38
N PRO A 11 -27.33 37.08 -2.85
CA PRO A 11 -26.32 36.40 -3.66
C PRO A 11 -26.74 34.97 -4.00
N LYS A 12 -26.64 34.61 -5.28
CA LYS A 12 -26.87 33.24 -5.78
C LYS A 12 -25.70 32.35 -5.36
N GLN A 13 -25.95 31.38 -4.49
CA GLN A 13 -25.01 30.31 -4.16
C GLN A 13 -24.82 29.39 -5.39
N GLN A 14 -23.60 29.39 -5.94
CA GLN A 14 -23.18 28.41 -6.93
C GLN A 14 -22.91 27.08 -6.22
N ILE A 15 -23.81 26.12 -6.42
CA ILE A 15 -23.62 24.73 -6.02
C ILE A 15 -22.50 24.15 -6.92
N SER A 16 -21.31 24.01 -6.37
CA SER A 16 -20.19 23.34 -7.00
C SER A 16 -20.54 21.87 -7.20
N LYS A 17 -20.65 21.44 -8.46
CA LYS A 17 -20.85 20.03 -8.83
C LYS A 17 -19.63 19.23 -8.39
N GLN A 18 -19.76 18.46 -7.31
CA GLN A 18 -18.79 17.45 -6.91
C GLN A 18 -18.71 16.41 -8.03
N GLY A 19 -17.54 16.34 -8.68
CA GLY A 19 -17.25 15.34 -9.70
C GLY A 19 -17.33 13.95 -9.08
N VAL A 20 -18.12 13.08 -9.70
CA VAL A 20 -18.14 11.66 -9.43
C VAL A 20 -16.72 11.12 -9.67
N HIS A 21 -15.99 10.82 -8.59
CA HIS A 21 -14.69 10.18 -8.67
C HIS A 21 -14.88 8.78 -9.25
N THR A 22 -14.63 8.63 -10.54
CA THR A 22 -14.45 7.32 -11.15
C THR A 22 -13.28 6.63 -10.46
N ALA A 23 -13.51 5.41 -9.96
CA ALA A 23 -12.49 4.62 -9.28
C ALA A 23 -11.25 4.49 -10.19
N ARG A 24 -10.18 5.23 -9.86
CA ARG A 24 -8.90 5.13 -10.57
C ARG A 24 -8.41 3.69 -10.46
N LYS A 25 -8.00 3.11 -11.59
CA LYS A 25 -7.38 1.78 -11.58
C LYS A 25 -6.21 1.80 -10.57
N PRO A 26 -6.08 0.76 -9.72
CA PRO A 26 -5.00 0.69 -8.75
C PRO A 26 -3.66 0.77 -9.48
N ASN A 27 -2.76 1.61 -8.98
CA ASN A 27 -1.43 1.73 -9.56
C ASN A 27 -0.67 0.41 -9.30
N VAL A 28 -0.33 -0.29 -10.38
CA VAL A 28 0.35 -1.60 -10.31
C VAL A 28 1.71 -1.49 -9.61
N PHE A 29 2.43 -0.38 -9.76
CA PHE A 29 3.69 -0.16 -9.06
C PHE A 29 3.46 -0.08 -7.55
N HIS A 30 2.50 0.72 -7.10
CA HIS A 30 2.15 0.81 -5.68
C HIS A 30 1.67 -0.53 -5.12
N GLU A 31 0.85 -1.28 -5.87
CA GLU A 31 0.40 -2.62 -5.46
C GLU A 31 1.60 -3.58 -5.28
N ARG A 32 2.58 -3.53 -6.20
CA ARG A 32 3.81 -4.33 -6.11
C ARG A 32 4.68 -3.93 -4.93
N LEU A 33 4.81 -2.63 -4.63
CA LEU A 33 5.55 -2.15 -3.46
C LEU A 33 4.86 -2.58 -2.15
N GLY A 34 3.55 -2.40 -2.05
CA GLY A 34 2.78 -2.78 -0.86
C GLY A 34 2.82 -4.28 -0.57
N THR A 35 2.79 -5.11 -1.62
CA THR A 35 2.88 -6.58 -1.51
C THR A 35 4.30 -7.14 -1.47
N LEU A 36 5.33 -6.30 -1.60
CA LEU A 36 6.73 -6.73 -1.57
C LEU A 36 7.06 -7.39 -0.23
N THR A 37 7.58 -8.61 -0.26
CA THR A 37 8.01 -9.32 0.94
C THR A 37 9.50 -9.17 1.18
N TRP A 38 9.94 -9.41 2.42
CA TRP A 38 11.36 -9.50 2.77
C TRP A 38 12.14 -10.44 1.84
N TYR A 39 11.59 -11.64 1.59
CA TYR A 39 12.22 -12.63 0.72
C TYR A 39 12.38 -12.12 -0.71
N GLN A 40 11.38 -11.43 -1.26
CA GLN A 40 11.45 -10.84 -2.60
C GLN A 40 12.48 -9.70 -2.66
N ALA A 41 12.54 -8.85 -1.63
CA ALA A 41 13.54 -7.79 -1.53
C ALA A 41 14.97 -8.36 -1.50
N CYS A 42 15.21 -9.42 -0.72
CA CYS A 42 16.50 -10.12 -0.73
C CYS A 42 16.85 -10.66 -2.13
N GLN A 43 15.88 -11.28 -2.83
CA GLN A 43 16.10 -11.79 -4.18
C GLN A 43 16.46 -10.69 -5.19
N MET A 44 15.93 -9.47 -5.03
CA MET A 44 16.27 -8.33 -5.89
C MET A 44 17.74 -7.93 -5.79
N LEU A 45 18.40 -8.21 -4.67
CA LEU A 45 19.80 -7.87 -4.41
C LEU A 45 20.76 -9.05 -4.63
N GLY A 46 20.25 -10.24 -4.95
CA GLY A 46 21.06 -11.45 -5.14
C GLY A 46 21.49 -12.12 -3.82
N ASP A 47 22.58 -12.88 -3.87
CA ASP A 47 23.00 -13.79 -2.79
C ASP A 47 23.30 -13.08 -1.46
N ASP A 48 23.79 -11.84 -1.52
CA ASP A 48 24.11 -11.03 -0.33
C ASP A 48 22.94 -10.13 0.12
N GLY A 49 21.75 -10.27 -0.46
CA GLY A 49 20.62 -9.37 -0.21
C GLY A 49 20.26 -9.21 1.26
N GLN A 50 20.27 -10.30 2.03
CA GLN A 50 19.99 -10.23 3.48
C GLN A 50 21.01 -9.37 4.24
N LYS A 51 22.30 -9.46 3.87
CA LYS A 51 23.36 -8.67 4.50
C LYS A 51 23.27 -7.22 4.09
N LEU A 52 22.99 -6.95 2.81
CA LEU A 52 22.90 -5.59 2.28
C LEU A 52 21.71 -4.81 2.88
N ILE A 53 20.55 -5.44 3.03
CA ILE A 53 19.39 -4.77 3.64
C ILE A 53 19.65 -4.46 5.12
N ARG A 54 20.12 -5.46 5.89
CA ARG A 54 20.43 -5.25 7.31
C ARG A 54 21.60 -4.28 7.54
N GLY A 55 22.63 -4.37 6.71
CA GLY A 55 23.79 -3.49 6.75
C GLY A 55 23.41 -2.06 6.41
N GLY A 56 22.59 -1.85 5.39
CA GLY A 56 22.02 -0.56 5.04
C GLY A 56 21.19 0.03 6.17
N ALA A 57 20.24 -0.75 6.72
CA ALA A 57 19.40 -0.34 7.83
C ALA A 57 20.18 0.08 9.09
N ALA A 58 21.31 -0.58 9.37
CA ALA A 58 22.14 -0.26 10.52
C ALA A 58 23.05 0.95 10.30
N LYS A 59 23.38 1.27 9.04
CA LYS A 59 24.33 2.33 8.67
C LYS A 59 23.66 3.65 8.34
N PHE A 60 22.48 3.60 7.76
CA PHE A 60 21.82 4.76 7.18
C PHE A 60 20.47 4.98 7.82
N ASP A 61 20.25 6.21 8.27
CA ASP A 61 18.96 6.66 8.78
C ASP A 61 18.21 7.38 7.66
N ILE A 62 16.96 7.01 7.45
CA ILE A 62 16.12 7.51 6.35
C ILE A 62 14.86 8.10 6.96
N GLU A 63 14.65 9.40 6.73
CA GLU A 63 13.47 10.12 7.20
C GLU A 63 12.47 10.30 6.05
N SER A 64 11.23 9.84 6.23
CA SER A 64 10.18 9.83 5.19
C SER A 64 10.00 11.18 4.50
N ASP A 65 9.83 12.26 5.27
CA ASP A 65 9.51 13.60 4.75
C ASP A 65 10.68 14.27 4.02
N ARG A 66 11.92 13.90 4.35
CA ARG A 66 13.14 14.51 3.81
C ARG A 66 13.72 13.71 2.66
N ASP A 67 13.82 12.41 2.85
CA ASP A 67 14.66 11.55 2.04
C ASP A 67 13.88 10.74 1.01
N VAL A 68 12.55 10.65 1.16
CA VAL A 68 11.74 9.72 0.38
C VAL A 68 10.76 10.44 -0.52
N TYR A 69 10.72 9.99 -1.78
CA TYR A 69 9.75 10.43 -2.77
C TYR A 69 9.10 9.22 -3.41
N LEU A 70 7.78 9.09 -3.25
CA LEU A 70 6.97 8.09 -3.93
C LEU A 70 5.94 8.79 -4.82
N GLY A 71 6.08 8.62 -6.14
CA GLY A 71 5.17 9.25 -7.10
C GLY A 71 5.09 8.49 -8.41
N GLY A 72 3.85 8.24 -8.86
CA GLY A 72 3.61 7.49 -10.11
C GLY A 72 4.21 6.09 -10.02
N ASP A 73 5.20 5.83 -10.87
CA ASP A 73 5.87 4.53 -10.97
C ASP A 73 7.35 4.60 -10.49
N LEU A 74 7.67 5.59 -9.65
CA LEU A 74 9.00 5.81 -9.11
C LEU A 74 8.95 5.96 -7.59
N LEU A 75 9.77 5.16 -6.91
CA LEU A 75 10.20 5.39 -5.55
C LEU A 75 11.67 5.82 -5.60
N ARG A 76 11.99 6.95 -4.97
CA ARG A 76 13.35 7.46 -4.84
C ARG A 76 13.64 7.68 -3.36
N VAL A 77 14.77 7.16 -2.91
CA VAL A 77 15.25 7.27 -1.53
C VAL A 77 16.64 7.88 -1.56
N ARG A 78 16.79 9.00 -0.87
CA ARG A 78 18.07 9.67 -0.63
C ARG A 78 18.74 9.00 0.56
N VAL A 79 20.00 8.62 0.41
CA VAL A 79 20.79 7.97 1.45
C VAL A 79 22.04 8.79 1.68
N GLU A 80 22.16 9.40 2.86
CA GLU A 80 23.34 10.17 3.23
C GLU A 80 24.51 9.21 3.52
N ASP A 81 25.59 9.34 2.75
CA ASP A 81 26.78 8.52 2.90
C ASP A 81 28.04 9.40 2.72
N PRO A 82 28.72 9.77 3.82
CA PRO A 82 29.96 10.55 3.77
C PRO A 82 31.10 9.87 2.99
N GLY A 83 31.01 8.56 2.74
CA GLY A 83 31.98 7.81 1.94
C GLY A 83 31.83 8.04 0.42
N MET A 84 30.74 8.65 -0.03
CA MET A 84 30.47 8.93 -1.45
C MET A 84 31.01 10.30 -1.87
N ARG A 85 31.29 10.44 -3.18
CA ARG A 85 31.85 11.66 -3.77
C ARG A 85 31.01 12.91 -3.46
N ASP A 86 29.69 12.75 -3.51
CA ASP A 86 28.72 13.84 -3.29
C ASP A 86 28.08 13.78 -1.89
N GLY A 87 28.57 12.90 -1.01
CA GLY A 87 28.04 12.69 0.35
C GLY A 87 26.65 12.04 0.40
N VAL A 88 26.07 11.71 -0.75
CA VAL A 88 24.71 11.20 -0.89
C VAL A 88 24.66 10.18 -2.04
N ALA A 89 23.93 9.09 -1.82
CA ALA A 89 23.51 8.16 -2.85
C ALA A 89 21.98 8.21 -3.03
N ILE A 90 21.52 7.99 -4.25
CA ILE A 90 20.11 7.96 -4.62
C ILE A 90 19.74 6.54 -5.04
N ALA A 91 19.05 5.84 -4.15
CA ALA A 91 18.43 4.57 -4.46
C ALA A 91 17.07 4.79 -5.14
N THR A 92 16.80 4.05 -6.20
CA THR A 92 15.54 4.15 -6.94
C THR A 92 14.92 2.77 -7.13
N LEU A 93 13.59 2.70 -7.03
CA LEU A 93 12.80 1.55 -7.44
C LEU A 93 11.79 1.99 -8.48
N THR A 94 11.67 1.22 -9.55
CA THR A 94 10.74 1.46 -10.66
C THR A 94 10.09 0.16 -11.12
N LEU A 95 9.04 0.26 -11.93
CA LEU A 95 8.43 -0.90 -12.58
C LEU A 95 9.08 -1.14 -13.95
N TYR A 96 9.66 -2.32 -14.14
CA TYR A 96 10.11 -2.74 -15.47
C TYR A 96 8.89 -3.01 -16.38
N SER A 97 8.90 -2.42 -17.58
CA SER A 97 7.79 -2.48 -18.54
C SER A 97 7.61 -3.84 -19.25
N GLY A 98 8.42 -4.85 -18.90
CA GLY A 98 8.32 -6.21 -19.44
C GLY A 98 7.09 -7.00 -18.98
N ARG A 99 6.87 -8.18 -19.58
CA ARG A 99 5.66 -9.02 -19.36
C ARG A 99 5.36 -9.35 -17.89
N LYS A 100 6.38 -9.44 -17.03
CA LYS A 100 6.22 -9.78 -15.60
C LYS A 100 6.00 -8.58 -14.68
N LYS A 101 6.16 -7.33 -15.18
CA LYS A 101 6.08 -6.10 -14.38
C LYS A 101 6.84 -6.23 -13.07
N GLN A 102 8.13 -6.54 -13.18
CA GLN A 102 9.02 -6.73 -12.03
C GLN A 102 9.50 -5.38 -11.51
N LEU A 103 9.73 -5.29 -10.21
CA LEU A 103 10.41 -4.14 -9.63
C LEU A 103 11.89 -4.18 -10.02
N LEU A 104 12.43 -3.03 -10.40
CA LEU A 104 13.83 -2.86 -10.71
C LEU A 104 14.38 -1.81 -9.77
N GLY A 105 15.40 -2.19 -9.00
CA GLY A 105 16.09 -1.34 -8.06
C GLY A 105 17.48 -0.96 -8.58
N GLY A 106 17.93 0.25 -8.29
CA GLY A 106 19.27 0.71 -8.63
C GLY A 106 19.77 1.80 -7.68
N CYS A 107 21.08 2.01 -7.68
CA CYS A 107 21.75 3.11 -7.00
C CYS A 107 22.52 3.91 -8.05
N ASP A 108 22.52 5.24 -7.95
CA ASP A 108 23.27 6.11 -8.86
C ASP A 108 24.79 6.08 -8.60
N GLN A 109 25.21 5.73 -7.39
CA GLN A 109 26.62 5.66 -6.98
C GLN A 109 27.22 4.24 -7.06
N CYS A 110 26.43 3.19 -7.31
CA CYS A 110 26.89 1.80 -7.28
C CYS A 110 26.40 1.00 -8.49
N GLU A 111 27.31 0.27 -9.15
CA GLU A 111 26.98 -0.58 -10.30
C GLU A 111 26.42 -1.95 -9.89
N VAL A 112 26.61 -2.34 -8.64
CA VAL A 112 26.17 -3.62 -8.06
C VAL A 112 25.18 -3.38 -6.92
N PRO A 113 24.35 -4.38 -6.55
CA PRO A 113 23.55 -4.33 -5.34
C PRO A 113 24.40 -3.88 -4.14
N CYS A 114 23.94 -2.85 -3.44
CA CYS A 114 24.69 -2.13 -2.42
C CYS A 114 23.85 -1.90 -1.17
N GLU A 115 24.49 -1.42 -0.11
CA GLU A 115 23.83 -1.10 1.16
C GLU A 115 22.88 0.10 1.04
N HIS A 116 23.08 1.04 0.10
CA HIS A 116 22.12 2.15 -0.11
C HIS A 116 20.79 1.63 -0.64
N LEU A 117 20.84 0.74 -1.63
CA LEU A 117 19.62 0.09 -2.13
C LEU A 117 19.02 -0.83 -1.06
N GLY A 118 19.88 -1.48 -0.25
CA GLY A 118 19.46 -2.23 0.92
C GLY A 118 18.69 -1.39 1.94
N ALA A 119 19.19 -0.20 2.29
CA ALA A 119 18.53 0.72 3.21
C ALA A 119 17.19 1.22 2.66
N ALA A 120 17.13 1.55 1.37
CA ALA A 120 15.89 1.93 0.70
C ALA A 120 14.84 0.79 0.72
N LEU A 121 15.28 -0.46 0.53
CA LEU A 121 14.42 -1.63 0.64
C LEU A 121 13.97 -1.88 2.08
N GLU A 122 14.84 -1.70 3.07
CA GLU A 122 14.42 -1.81 4.48
C GLU A 122 13.35 -0.79 4.79
N PHE A 123 13.61 0.49 4.49
CA PHE A 123 12.66 1.57 4.73
C PHE A 123 11.32 1.27 4.05
N LEU A 124 11.33 0.84 2.79
CA LEU A 124 10.11 0.43 2.08
C LEU A 124 9.35 -0.69 2.80
N LEU A 125 10.05 -1.68 3.37
CA LEU A 125 9.41 -2.82 4.01
C LEU A 125 8.81 -2.46 5.38
N THR A 126 9.45 -1.56 6.12
CA THR A 126 9.04 -1.16 7.47
C THR A 126 8.03 -0.01 7.46
N ALA A 127 8.20 0.98 6.59
CA ALA A 127 7.40 2.21 6.54
C ALA A 127 6.28 2.18 5.48
N LYS A 128 5.69 1.02 5.19
CA LYS A 128 4.65 0.89 4.15
C LYS A 128 3.43 1.76 4.38
N SER A 129 3.02 1.94 5.63
CA SER A 129 1.86 2.78 5.97
C SER A 129 2.16 4.26 5.79
N GLU A 130 3.39 4.70 6.14
CA GLU A 130 3.85 6.08 5.91
C GLU A 130 3.90 6.41 4.41
N LEU A 131 4.29 5.44 3.59
CA LEU A 131 4.26 5.54 2.13
C LEU A 131 2.85 5.47 1.53
N GLY A 132 1.80 5.29 2.33
CA GLY A 132 0.42 5.11 1.87
C GLY A 132 0.22 3.81 1.06
N LEU A 133 1.10 2.82 1.23
CA LEU A 133 1.04 1.51 0.57
C LEU A 133 0.26 0.47 1.39
N ALA A 134 0.13 0.71 2.69
CA ALA A 134 -0.64 -0.12 3.61
C ALA A 134 -1.58 0.75 4.43
N MET A 135 -2.67 0.14 4.91
CA MET A 135 -3.52 0.78 5.90
C MET A 135 -2.77 0.75 7.25
N PRO A 136 -2.67 1.88 7.96
CA PRO A 136 -2.09 1.87 9.30
C PRO A 136 -2.87 0.92 10.20
N PRO A 137 -2.21 0.28 11.18
CA PRO A 137 -2.93 -0.47 12.20
C PRO A 137 -3.91 0.45 12.91
N ASP A 138 -5.02 -0.12 13.37
CA ASP A 138 -5.98 0.61 14.18
C ASP A 138 -5.41 0.81 15.59
N GLU A 139 -4.85 2.01 15.83
CA GLU A 139 -4.22 2.39 17.11
C GLU A 139 -5.22 2.67 18.23
N SER A 140 -6.54 2.69 17.94
CA SER A 140 -7.55 3.04 18.93
C SER A 140 -7.59 2.07 20.13
N VAL A 141 -7.15 0.82 19.94
CA VAL A 141 -6.96 -0.16 21.02
C VAL A 141 -5.75 -1.04 20.70
N PRO A 142 -4.57 -0.82 21.31
CA PRO A 142 -3.42 -1.70 21.17
C PRO A 142 -3.80 -3.13 21.59
N LEU A 143 -3.51 -4.10 20.73
CA LEU A 143 -3.85 -5.51 20.97
C LEU A 143 -3.17 -6.06 22.22
N GLU A 144 -2.01 -5.52 22.56
CA GLU A 144 -1.20 -5.87 23.74
C GLU A 144 -1.90 -5.51 25.05
N ASN A 145 -2.83 -4.54 25.02
CA ASN A 145 -3.57 -4.08 26.19
C ASN A 145 -4.89 -4.83 26.39
N LEU A 146 -5.29 -5.67 25.43
CA LEU A 146 -6.51 -6.46 25.52
C LEU A 146 -6.27 -7.76 26.27
N THR A 147 -7.21 -8.11 27.15
CA THR A 147 -7.27 -9.43 27.76
C THR A 147 -7.63 -10.51 26.72
N PRO A 148 -7.38 -11.80 27.01
CA PRO A 148 -7.76 -12.88 26.10
C PRO A 148 -9.24 -12.89 25.69
N ASP A 149 -10.14 -12.54 26.61
CA ASP A 149 -11.59 -12.50 26.34
C ASP A 149 -11.94 -11.33 25.41
N GLU A 150 -11.36 -10.15 25.62
CA GLU A 150 -11.55 -8.99 24.74
C GLU A 150 -10.96 -9.21 23.33
N LEU A 151 -9.82 -9.91 23.23
CA LEU A 151 -9.26 -10.34 21.95
C LEU A 151 -10.20 -11.30 21.22
N LEU A 152 -10.83 -12.22 21.95
CA LEU A 152 -11.80 -13.15 21.37
C LEU A 152 -13.04 -12.41 20.87
N GLU A 153 -13.59 -11.50 21.66
CA GLU A 153 -14.75 -10.67 21.28
C GLU A 153 -14.45 -9.85 20.03
N ARG A 154 -13.32 -9.14 19.99
CA ARG A 154 -12.89 -8.38 18.81
C ARG A 154 -12.75 -9.27 17.57
N ALA A 155 -12.15 -10.46 17.70
CA ALA A 155 -12.02 -11.39 16.60
C ALA A 155 -13.37 -11.95 16.10
N ILE A 156 -14.36 -12.09 16.99
CA ILE A 156 -15.74 -12.46 16.62
C ILE A 156 -16.43 -11.31 15.88
N ASP A 157 -16.28 -10.08 16.37
CA ASP A 157 -16.88 -8.89 15.75
C ASP A 157 -16.28 -8.62 14.36
N GLU A 158 -14.98 -8.74 14.18
CA GLU A 158 -14.35 -8.64 12.86
C GLU A 158 -14.88 -9.69 11.89
N ARG A 159 -15.07 -10.94 12.36
CA ARG A 159 -15.69 -12.00 11.53
C ARG A 159 -17.12 -11.66 11.17
N ARG A 160 -17.90 -11.09 12.10
CA ARG A 160 -19.28 -10.67 11.86
C ARG A 160 -19.36 -9.55 10.84
N GLN A 161 -18.55 -8.51 11.01
CA GLN A 161 -18.45 -7.40 10.05
C GLN A 161 -18.02 -7.89 8.67
N ARG A 162 -17.06 -8.83 8.60
CA ARG A 162 -16.65 -9.43 7.33
C ARG A 162 -17.80 -10.20 6.69
N ALA A 163 -18.52 -11.03 7.46
CA ALA A 163 -19.66 -11.80 6.96
C ALA A 163 -20.78 -10.90 6.41
N GLU A 164 -21.03 -9.74 7.05
CA GLU A 164 -22.01 -8.76 6.59
C GLU A 164 -21.57 -8.04 5.30
N LYS A 165 -20.29 -7.65 5.22
CA LYS A 165 -19.74 -6.90 4.07
C LYS A 165 -19.43 -7.79 2.87
N GLU A 166 -18.98 -9.02 3.09
CA GLU A 166 -18.55 -9.96 2.06
C GLU A 166 -19.65 -10.98 1.77
N SER A 167 -20.76 -10.54 1.17
CA SER A 167 -21.84 -11.45 0.82
C SER A 167 -21.38 -12.51 -0.21
N ILE A 168 -21.63 -13.78 0.11
CA ILE A 168 -21.32 -14.93 -0.73
C ILE A 168 -22.61 -15.47 -1.34
N HIS A 169 -22.59 -15.78 -2.63
CA HIS A 169 -23.69 -16.46 -3.32
C HIS A 169 -23.28 -17.91 -3.59
N VAL A 170 -24.10 -18.87 -3.13
CA VAL A 170 -23.85 -20.30 -3.31
C VAL A 170 -24.89 -20.87 -4.28
N LYS A 171 -24.43 -21.56 -5.32
CA LYS A 171 -25.28 -22.21 -6.30
C LYS A 171 -24.90 -23.69 -6.41
N SER A 172 -25.85 -24.58 -6.14
CA SER A 172 -25.66 -26.02 -6.35
C SER A 172 -25.53 -26.34 -7.84
N MET A 173 -24.61 -27.23 -8.19
CA MET A 173 -24.52 -27.78 -9.55
C MET A 173 -25.56 -28.85 -9.81
N ASP A 174 -25.95 -29.60 -8.79
CA ASP A 174 -27.07 -30.54 -8.82
C ASP A 174 -28.02 -30.24 -7.64
N ARG A 175 -29.31 -30.07 -7.93
CA ARG A 175 -30.33 -29.71 -6.94
C ARG A 175 -31.08 -30.92 -6.40
N GLU A 176 -30.93 -32.07 -7.04
CA GLU A 176 -31.63 -33.31 -6.69
C GLU A 176 -30.86 -34.10 -5.62
N THR A 177 -29.55 -33.86 -5.51
CA THR A 177 -28.66 -34.60 -4.62
C THR A 177 -28.09 -33.68 -3.52
N PRO A 178 -28.39 -33.93 -2.23
CA PRO A 178 -27.65 -33.28 -1.15
C PRO A 178 -26.20 -33.80 -1.20
N TRP A 179 -25.21 -32.90 -1.20
CA TRP A 179 -23.77 -33.16 -1.40
C TRP A 179 -23.28 -33.26 -2.87
N SER A 180 -23.81 -32.43 -3.77
CA SER A 180 -23.15 -32.16 -5.05
C SER A 180 -22.08 -31.08 -4.93
N ASP A 181 -21.35 -30.83 -6.02
CA ASP A 181 -20.50 -29.63 -6.12
C ASP A 181 -21.31 -28.34 -6.02
N TYR A 182 -20.72 -27.34 -5.35
CA TYR A 182 -21.26 -25.99 -5.26
C TYR A 182 -20.34 -24.98 -5.93
N ILE A 183 -20.94 -24.01 -6.62
CA ILE A 183 -20.25 -22.81 -7.05
C ILE A 183 -20.48 -21.73 -6.01
N VAL A 184 -19.40 -21.30 -5.38
CA VAL A 184 -19.38 -20.26 -4.36
C VAL A 184 -18.77 -19.00 -4.96
N THR A 185 -19.58 -17.95 -5.11
CA THR A 185 -19.16 -16.67 -5.69
C THR A 185 -19.11 -15.59 -4.62
N SER A 186 -17.94 -14.97 -4.46
CA SER A 186 -17.80 -13.76 -3.64
C SER A 186 -18.35 -12.56 -4.43
N ARG A 187 -19.39 -11.88 -3.91
CA ARG A 187 -19.90 -10.67 -4.59
C ARG A 187 -18.92 -9.51 -4.56
N HIS A 188 -18.07 -9.45 -3.53
CA HIS A 188 -17.09 -8.38 -3.38
C HIS A 188 -15.97 -8.48 -4.42
N SER A 189 -15.41 -9.67 -4.61
CA SER A 189 -14.28 -9.87 -5.55
C SER A 189 -14.69 -10.35 -6.94
N GLY A 190 -15.93 -10.84 -7.11
CA GLY A 190 -16.40 -11.49 -8.34
C GLY A 190 -15.79 -12.88 -8.60
N ARG A 191 -14.95 -13.39 -7.70
CA ARG A 191 -14.29 -14.69 -7.86
C ARG A 191 -15.25 -15.82 -7.48
N SER A 192 -15.25 -16.86 -8.32
CA SER A 192 -16.05 -18.07 -8.12
C SER A 192 -15.14 -19.27 -7.89
N TYR A 193 -15.50 -20.10 -6.91
CA TYR A 193 -14.80 -21.31 -6.52
C TYR A 193 -15.75 -22.49 -6.56
N ARG A 194 -15.24 -23.67 -6.92
CA ARG A 194 -15.97 -24.94 -6.83
C ARG A 194 -15.57 -25.62 -5.52
N VAL A 195 -16.55 -26.05 -4.74
CA VAL A 195 -16.37 -26.63 -3.39
C VAL A 195 -17.30 -27.81 -3.20
#